data_AF-A0AA39NLE6-F1
#
_entry.id   AF-A0AA39NLE6-F1
#
_cell.length_a   1.000
_cell.length_b   1.000
_cell.length_c   1.000
_cell.angle_alpha   90.00
_cell.angle_beta   90.00
_cell.angle_gamma   90.00
#
_symmetry.space_group_name_H-M   'P 1'
#
loop_
_entity.id
_entity.type
_entity.pdbx_description
1 polymer ?
#
loop_
_entity_poly.entity_id
_entity_poly.type
_entity_poly.pdbx_seq_one_letter_code
_entity_poly.pdbx_strand_id
1 'polypeptide(L)'
;MDIIDKYITDEIDAGRMYGGLSIEDAEIFFGGHFRTAPMAVIDEETKFRIVHNLSAKDKSGNSTNSWLDAQEKPTKWYTAAIFADAVS
;
A
#
# COMPACT_ATOMS: atom_id res chain seq x y z
N MET A 1 -4.89 25.96 3.67
CA MET A 1 -4.56 24.64 3.12
C MET A 1 -4.79 23.65 4.24
N ASP A 2 -5.52 22.57 3.99
CA ASP A 2 -5.79 21.54 5.00
C ASP A 2 -4.45 20.96 5.50
N ILE A 3 -4.39 20.48 6.75
CA ILE A 3 -3.19 19.84 7.33
C ILE A 3 -2.76 18.67 6.44
N ILE A 4 -3.74 17.93 5.89
CA ILE A 4 -3.50 16.82 4.98
C ILE A 4 -2.87 17.31 3.67
N ASP A 5 -3.42 18.34 3.04
CA ASP A 5 -2.89 18.89 1.79
C ASP A 5 -1.45 19.40 1.96
N LYS A 6 -1.17 20.06 3.09
CA LYS A 6 0.17 20.55 3.41
C LYS A 6 1.16 19.41 3.59
N TYR A 7 0.79 18.38 4.34
CA TYR A 7 1.62 17.20 4.50
C TYR A 7 1.94 16.56 3.14
N ILE A 8 0.92 16.31 2.31
CA ILE A 8 1.11 15.70 0.98
C ILE A 8 2.03 16.56 0.11
N THR A 9 1.86 17.87 0.13
CA THR A 9 2.72 18.79 -0.65
C THR A 9 4.16 18.75 -0.15
N ASP A 10 4.38 18.83 1.17
CA ASP A 10 5.71 18.79 1.77
C ASP A 10 6.42 17.43 1.47
N GLU A 11 5.67 16.33 1.41
CA GLU A 11 6.19 15.00 1.04
C GLU A 11 6.53 14.87 -0.45
N ILE A 12 5.74 15.50 -1.33
CA ILE A 12 6.03 15.56 -2.77
C ILE A 12 7.27 16.42 -3.02
N ASP A 13 7.36 17.59 -2.39
CA ASP A 13 8.49 18.51 -2.52
C ASP A 13 9.79 17.89 -2.00
N ALA A 14 9.70 17.06 -0.95
CA ALA A 14 10.84 16.29 -0.44
C ALA A 14 11.22 15.08 -1.32
N GLY A 15 10.47 14.79 -2.38
CA GLY A 15 10.68 13.65 -3.26
C GLY A 15 10.38 12.29 -2.62
N ARG A 16 9.73 12.29 -1.44
CA ARG A 16 9.31 11.06 -0.74
C ARG A 16 8.01 10.51 -1.30
N MET A 17 7.18 11.38 -1.88
CA MET A 17 5.97 10.99 -2.61
C MET A 17 6.03 11.48 -4.06
N TYR A 18 5.44 10.70 -4.97
CA TYR A 18 5.21 11.14 -6.34
C TYR A 18 3.93 11.98 -6.39
N GLY A 19 3.89 13.01 -7.25
CA GLY A 19 2.81 14.02 -7.36
C GLY A 19 1.46 13.53 -7.88
N GLY A 20 1.09 12.27 -7.59
CA GLY A 20 -0.04 11.58 -8.17
C GLY A 20 0.24 11.12 -9.60
N LEU A 21 -0.35 9.99 -9.98
CA LEU A 21 -0.42 9.55 -11.37
C LEU A 21 -1.87 9.69 -11.83
N SER A 22 -2.07 10.00 -13.12
CA SER A 22 -3.38 9.77 -13.73
C SER A 22 -3.71 8.27 -13.67
N ILE A 23 -4.98 7.90 -13.82
CA ILE A 23 -5.36 6.47 -13.81
C ILE A 23 -4.64 5.75 -14.96
N GLU A 24 -4.59 6.35 -16.16
CA GLU A 24 -3.89 5.74 -17.29
C GLU A 24 -2.39 5.57 -17.03
N ASP A 25 -1.72 6.60 -16.48
CA ASP A 25 -0.28 6.53 -16.18
C ASP A 25 0.01 5.51 -15.07
N ALA A 26 -0.88 5.41 -14.08
CA ALA A 26 -0.79 4.40 -13.04
C ALA A 26 -0.92 2.98 -13.63
N GLU A 27 -1.89 2.76 -14.51
CA GLU A 27 -2.08 1.45 -15.14
C GLU A 27 -0.87 1.06 -16.02
N ILE A 28 -0.28 2.02 -16.74
CA ILE A 28 0.96 1.79 -17.50
C ILE A 28 2.13 1.48 -16.56
N PHE A 29 2.33 2.30 -15.53
CA PHE A 29 3.44 2.16 -14.58
C PHE A 29 3.38 0.81 -13.83
N PHE A 30 2.20 0.40 -13.39
CA PHE A 30 1.99 -0.85 -12.66
C PHE A 30 1.77 -2.07 -13.58
N GLY A 31 1.73 -1.89 -14.90
CA GLY A 31 1.60 -2.98 -15.87
C GLY A 31 0.21 -3.64 -15.88
N GLY A 32 -0.84 -2.88 -15.56
CA GLY A 32 -2.23 -3.34 -15.57
C GLY A 32 -3.13 -2.57 -14.59
N HIS A 33 -4.37 -3.05 -14.43
CA HIS A 33 -5.34 -2.45 -13.51
C HIS A 33 -4.79 -2.31 -12.08
N PHE A 34 -5.06 -1.15 -11.49
CA PHE A 34 -4.72 -0.88 -10.10
C PHE A 34 -5.43 -1.84 -9.15
N ARG A 35 -4.67 -2.66 -8.41
CA ARG A 35 -5.21 -3.53 -7.36
C ARG A 35 -4.66 -3.13 -6.01
N THR A 36 -5.54 -2.59 -5.19
CA THR A 36 -5.23 -2.30 -3.79
C THR A 36 -5.37 -3.58 -2.98
N ALA A 37 -4.36 -3.89 -2.16
CA ALA A 37 -4.60 -4.73 -0.99
C ALA A 37 -4.98 -3.79 0.16
N PRO A 38 -6.25 -3.79 0.62
CA PRO A 38 -6.67 -2.87 1.66
C PRO A 38 -5.86 -3.11 2.92
N MET A 39 -5.36 -2.01 3.50
CA MET A 39 -4.85 -2.03 4.85
C MET A 39 -6.00 -1.75 5.82
N ALA A 40 -6.11 -2.57 6.85
CA ALA A 40 -7.09 -2.42 7.91
C ALA A 40 -6.39 -2.34 9.26
N VAL A 41 -6.94 -1.55 10.17
CA VAL A 41 -6.60 -1.61 11.58
C VAL A 41 -7.64 -2.49 12.26
N ILE A 42 -7.18 -3.54 12.92
CA ILE A 42 -8.02 -4.44 13.70
C ILE A 42 -7.71 -4.19 15.18
N ASP A 43 -8.77 -3.99 15.96
CA ASP A 43 -8.69 -3.94 17.40
C ASP A 43 -8.79 -5.37 17.96
N GLU A 44 -7.73 -5.84 18.61
CA GLU A 44 -7.73 -7.13 19.31
C GLU A 44 -7.76 -6.94 20.84
N GLU A 45 -8.49 -5.93 21.32
CA GLU A 45 -8.76 -5.57 22.73
C GLU A 45 -7.52 -5.12 23.53
N THR A 46 -6.39 -5.80 23.34
CA THR A 46 -5.11 -5.60 24.00
C THR A 46 -4.13 -4.80 23.15
N LYS A 47 -4.36 -4.72 21.82
CA LYS A 47 -3.54 -3.95 20.88
C LYS A 47 -4.24 -3.78 19.54
N PHE A 48 -3.93 -2.67 18.88
CA PHE A 48 -4.25 -2.48 17.46
C PHE A 48 -3.23 -3.22 16.60
N ARG A 49 -3.71 -3.91 15.56
CA ARG A 49 -2.88 -4.53 14.53
C ARG A 49 -3.20 -3.94 13.17
N ILE A 50 -2.17 -3.69 12.38
CA ILE A 50 -2.34 -3.38 10.95
C ILE A 50 -2.31 -4.70 10.19
N VAL A 51 -3.34 -4.95 9.39
CA VAL A 51 -3.42 -6.09 8.48
C VAL A 51 -3.40 -5.58 7.06
N HIS A 52 -2.51 -6.14 6.25
CA HIS A 52 -2.47 -5.92 4.81
C HIS A 52 -3.15 -7.12 4.13
N ASN A 53 -4.41 -6.96 3.70
CA ASN A 53 -5.17 -8.07 3.15
C ASN A 53 -4.87 -8.29 1.67
N LEU A 54 -3.84 -9.11 1.39
CA LEU A 54 -3.44 -9.46 0.03
C LEU A 54 -4.41 -10.41 -0.68
N SER A 55 -5.34 -11.03 0.05
CA SER A 55 -6.32 -12.00 -0.48
C SER A 55 -7.67 -11.37 -0.80
N ALA A 56 -7.87 -10.09 -0.49
CA ALA A 56 -9.09 -9.37 -0.87
C ALA A 56 -9.21 -9.35 -2.40
N LYS A 57 -10.36 -9.80 -2.91
CA LYS A 57 -10.62 -9.88 -4.36
C LYS A 57 -11.26 -8.59 -4.86
N ASP A 58 -10.83 -8.14 -6.04
CA ASP A 58 -11.45 -7.07 -6.79
C ASP A 58 -12.77 -7.51 -7.45
N LYS A 59 -13.43 -6.58 -8.15
CA LYS A 59 -14.67 -6.84 -8.91
C LYS A 59 -14.50 -7.89 -10.02
N SER A 60 -13.26 -8.14 -10.44
CA SER A 60 -12.89 -9.15 -11.43
C SER A 60 -12.49 -10.48 -10.80
N GLY A 61 -12.61 -10.63 -9.47
CA GLY A 61 -12.34 -11.86 -8.74
C GLY A 61 -10.87 -12.14 -8.46
N ASN A 62 -9.97 -11.19 -8.75
CA ASN A 62 -8.54 -11.33 -8.58
C ASN A 62 -8.05 -10.65 -7.30
N SER A 63 -7.02 -11.20 -6.65
CA SER A 63 -6.38 -10.61 -5.47
C SER A 63 -4.91 -10.31 -5.72
N THR A 64 -4.27 -9.49 -4.87
CA THR A 64 -2.82 -9.27 -4.93
C THR A 64 -2.05 -10.59 -4.79
N ASN A 65 -2.53 -11.49 -3.93
CA ASN A 65 -2.00 -12.85 -3.79
C ASN A 65 -2.12 -13.70 -5.05
N SER A 66 -3.06 -13.40 -5.95
CA SER A 66 -3.20 -14.14 -7.21
C SER A 66 -2.10 -13.82 -8.22
N TRP A 67 -1.34 -12.74 -8.00
CA TRP A 67 -0.29 -12.24 -8.89
C TRP A 67 1.13 -12.37 -8.31
N LEU A 68 1.22 -12.72 -7.02
CA LEU A 68 2.49 -13.04 -6.39
C LEU A 68 2.76 -14.52 -6.57
N ASP A 69 3.82 -14.88 -7.28
CA ASP A 69 4.36 -16.21 -7.15
C ASP A 69 4.96 -16.33 -5.74
N ALA A 70 4.38 -17.20 -4.93
CA ALA A 70 4.84 -17.45 -3.57
C ALA A 70 6.30 -17.95 -3.53
N GLN A 71 6.80 -18.52 -4.64
CA GLN A 71 8.19 -18.92 -4.78
C GLN A 71 9.12 -17.73 -5.07
N GLU A 72 8.64 -16.69 -5.77
CA GLU A 72 9.45 -15.50 -6.10
C GLU A 72 9.39 -14.42 -5.01
N LYS A 73 8.27 -14.30 -4.29
CA LYS A 73 8.10 -13.31 -3.21
C LYS A 73 7.58 -13.99 -1.94
N PRO A 74 8.45 -14.71 -1.20
CA PRO A 74 8.05 -15.32 0.06
C PRO A 74 7.55 -14.25 1.03
N THR A 75 6.50 -14.57 1.80
CA THR A 75 5.97 -13.71 2.85
C THR A 75 7.07 -13.34 3.82
N LYS A 76 7.49 -12.06 3.80
CA LYS A 76 8.47 -11.50 4.74
C LYS A 76 7.73 -10.84 5.89
N TRP A 77 8.09 -11.23 7.11
CA TRP A 77 7.57 -10.63 8.33
C TRP A 77 8.51 -9.50 8.72
N TYR A 78 8.00 -8.26 8.72
CA TYR A 78 8.74 -7.09 9.15
C TYR A 78 8.29 -6.68 10.55
N THR A 79 9.21 -6.20 11.38
CA THR A 79 8.87 -5.61 12.69
C THR A 79 8.25 -4.23 12.48
N ALA A 80 7.47 -3.76 13.46
CA ALA A 80 6.91 -2.41 13.43
C ALA A 80 8.00 -1.32 13.27
N ALA A 81 9.20 -1.56 13.79
CA ALA A 81 10.35 -0.67 13.62
C ALA A 81 10.82 -0.58 12.16
N ILE A 82 10.86 -1.70 11.43
CA ILE A 82 11.23 -1.70 10.01
C ILE A 82 10.17 -0.99 9.16
N PHE A 83 8.90 -1.08 9.55
CA PHE A 83 7.84 -0.34 8.86
C PHE A 83 7.95 1.17 9.10
N ALA A 84 8.33 1.59 10.32
CA ALA A 84 8.58 2.99 10.63
C ALA A 84 9.75 3.60 9.82
N ASP A 85 10.81 2.82 9.59
CA ASP A 85 11.93 3.23 8.73
C ASP A 85 11.54 3.30 7.24
N ALA A 86 10.59 2.47 6.80
CA ALA A 86 10.13 2.46 5.40
C ALA A 86 9.20 3.65 5.06
N VAL A 87 8.67 4.33 6.08
CA VAL A 87 7.76 5.48 5.94
C VAL A 87 8.36 6.80 6.48
N SER A 88 9.65 6.81 6.83
CA SER A 88 10.44 8.00 7.21
C SER A 88 11.34 8.45 6.06
#